data_AF-A0A8H5EGI4-F1
#
_entry.id   AF-A0A8H5EGI4-F1
#
_cell.length_a   1.000
_cell.length_b   1.000
_cell.length_c   1.000
_cell.angle_alpha   90.00
_cell.angle_beta   90.00
_cell.angle_gamma   90.00
#
_symmetry.space_group_name_H-M   'P 1'
#
loop_
_entity.id
_entity.type
_entity.pdbx_description
1 polymer ?
#
loop_
_entity_poly.entity_id
_entity_poly.type
_entity_poly.pdbx_seq_one_letter_code
_entity_poly.pdbx_strand_id
1 'polypeptide(L)' 'MVLHQYDYIFAIGTIFSFLDAWNIGANDVANSWATSVSSRSISYIQAMTLGSILEFAGSVGVGARVADTIRTK' A
#
# COMPACT_ATOMS: atom_id res chain seq x y z
N MET A 1 -3.73 -6.51 32.89
CA MET A 1 -5.19 -6.50 32.60
C MET A 1 -5.35 -5.99 31.18
N VAL A 2 -6.05 -6.72 30.30
CA VAL A 2 -6.29 -6.28 28.91
C VAL A 2 -7.50 -5.34 28.92
N LEU A 3 -7.36 -4.13 28.36
CA LEU A 3 -8.43 -3.13 28.34
C LEU A 3 -9.27 -3.28 27.07
N HIS A 4 -10.15 -4.28 27.05
CA HIS A 4 -11.07 -4.56 25.94
C HIS A 4 -11.95 -3.37 25.54
N GLN A 5 -12.16 -2.44 26.46
CA GLN A 5 -12.88 -1.20 26.19
C GLN A 5 -12.26 -0.35 25.08
N TYR A 6 -10.98 -0.55 24.72
CA TYR A 6 -10.30 0.22 23.68
C TYR A 6 -10.12 -0.53 22.35
N ASP A 7 -10.54 -1.80 22.28
CA ASP A 7 -10.37 -2.63 21.07
C ASP A 7 -11.07 -2.01 19.84
N TYR A 8 -12.15 -1.24 20.05
CA TYR A 8 -12.83 -0.51 18.98
C TYR A 8 -11.95 0.56 18.31
N ILE A 9 -11.06 1.21 19.07
CA ILE A 9 -10.15 2.23 18.54
C ILE A 9 -9.15 1.56 17.59
N PHE A 10 -8.60 0.42 18.00
CA PHE A 10 -7.70 -0.37 17.16
C PHE A 10 -8.41 -0.88 15.90
N ALA A 11 -9.65 -1.37 16.02
CA ALA A 11 -10.43 -1.83 14.88
C ALA A 11 -10.68 -0.70 13.87
N ILE A 12 -11.14 0.47 14.33
CA ILE A 12 -11.40 1.63 13.47
C ILE A 12 -10.09 2.12 12.83
N GLY A 13 -9.03 2.27 13.61
CA GLY A 13 -7.72 2.71 13.11
C GLY A 13 -7.21 1.76 12.01
N THR A 14 -7.31 0.46 12.23
CA THR A 14 -6.92 -0.56 11.25
C THR A 14 -7.71 -0.43 9.96
N ILE A 15 -9.03 -0.26 10.03
CA ILE A 15 -9.88 -0.08 8.84
C ILE A 15 -9.45 1.15 8.03
N PHE A 16 -9.25 2.29 8.68
CA PHE A 16 -8.81 3.51 7.99
C PHE A 16 -7.40 3.39 7.42
N SER A 17 -6.48 2.71 8.11
CA SER A 17 -5.14 2.44 7.57
C SER A 17 -5.18 1.55 6.32
N PHE A 18 -6.07 0.55 6.27
CA PHE A 18 -6.27 -0.25 5.05
C PHE A 18 -6.86 0.57 3.90
N LEU A 19 -7.82 1.46 4.19
CA LEU A 19 -8.39 2.35 3.18
C LEU A 19 -7.36 3.34 2.63
N ASP A 20 -6.50 3.87 3.48
CA ASP A 20 -5.40 4.76 3.07
C ASP A 20 -4.38 4.02 2.20
N ALA A 21 -3.94 2.84 2.65
CA ALA A 21 -3.03 1.97 1.89
C ALA A 21 -3.59 1.60 0.51
N TRP A 22 -4.90 1.34 0.40
CA TRP A 22 -5.56 1.07 -0.88
C TRP A 22 -5.50 2.27 -1.82
N ASN A 23 -5.81 3.47 -1.31
CA ASN A 23 -5.80 4.69 -2.13
C ASN A 23 -4.39 5.04 -2.62
N ILE A 24 -3.39 4.93 -1.75
CA ILE A 24 -1.98 5.15 -2.11
C ILE A 24 -1.55 4.12 -3.16
N GLY A 25 -1.81 2.84 -2.93
CA GLY A 25 -1.43 1.78 -3.87
C GLY A 25 -2.07 1.95 -5.25
N ALA A 26 -3.35 2.34 -5.32
CA ALA A 26 -4.02 2.60 -6.60
C ALA A 26 -3.39 3.77 -7.37
N ASN A 27 -3.02 4.84 -6.66
CA ASN A 27 -2.36 6.01 -7.24
C ASN A 27 -0.95 5.64 -7.75
N ASP A 28 -0.17 4.93 -6.95
CA ASP A 28 1.20 4.53 -7.29
C ASP A 28 1.23 3.58 -8.49
N VAL A 29 0.30 2.63 -8.56
CA VAL A 29 0.18 1.75 -9.72
C VAL A 29 -0.15 2.54 -11.00
N ALA A 30 -1.00 3.56 -10.93
CA ALA A 30 -1.27 4.41 -12.09
C ALA A 30 -0.01 5.18 -12.52
N ASN A 31 0.73 5.76 -11.58
CA ASN A 31 1.93 6.54 -11.86
C ASN A 31 3.06 5.69 -12.44
N SER A 32 3.27 4.49 -11.92
CA SER A 32 4.37 3.60 -12.32
C SER A 32 4.10 2.84 -13.62
N TRP A 33 2.84 2.50 -13.91
CA TRP A 33 2.52 1.57 -15.00
C TRP A 33 1.80 2.20 -16.20
N ALA A 34 1.35 3.46 -16.12
CA ALA A 34 0.62 4.13 -17.22
C ALA A 34 1.41 4.17 -18.53
N THR A 35 2.72 4.42 -18.49
CA THR A 35 3.57 4.47 -19.69
C THR A 35 3.71 3.09 -20.35
N SER A 36 3.94 2.04 -19.55
CA SER A 36 4.12 0.66 -20.03
C SER A 36 2.83 0.07 -20.63
N VAL A 37 1.68 0.42 -20.06
CA VAL A 37 0.37 0.02 -20.59
C VAL A 37 0.02 0.83 -21.85
N SER A 38 0.25 2.14 -21.86
CA SER A 38 -0.05 3.00 -23.01
C SER A 38 0.85 2.72 -24.23
N SER A 39 2.10 2.34 -24.02
CA SER A 39 3.01 1.87 -25.08
C SER A 39 2.66 0.49 -25.62
N ARG A 40 1.70 -0.21 -25.00
CA ARG A 40 1.32 -1.60 -25.29
C ARG A 40 2.46 -2.60 -25.05
N SER A 41 3.43 -2.24 -24.22
CA SER A 41 4.53 -3.15 -23.85
C SER A 41 4.02 -4.28 -22.95
N ILE A 42 3.00 -4.01 -22.13
CA ILE A 42 2.33 -4.99 -21.27
C ILE A 42 0.82 -4.76 -21.28
N SER A 43 0.04 -5.79 -20.97
CA SER A 43 -1.40 -5.68 -20.81
C SER A 43 -1.77 -5.09 -19.44
N TYR A 44 -2.99 -4.57 -19.32
CA TYR A 44 -3.50 -4.03 -18.06
C TYR A 44 -3.47 -5.06 -16.91
N ILE A 45 -3.86 -6.31 -17.18
CA ILE A 45 -3.85 -7.38 -16.16
C ILE A 45 -2.42 -7.75 -15.75
N GLN A 46 -1.46 -7.73 -16.68
CA GLN A 46 -0.05 -7.93 -16.35
C GLN A 46 0.46 -6.80 -15.46
N ALA A 47 0.13 -5.54 -15.77
CA ALA A 47 0.49 -4.39 -14.96
C ALA A 47 -0.10 -4.48 -13.54
N MET A 48 -1.37 -4.86 -13.38
CA MET A 48 -1.98 -5.02 -12.06
C MET A 48 -1.31 -6.14 -11.25
N THR A 49 -1.05 -7.29 -11.89
CA THR A 49 -0.43 -8.45 -11.23
C THR A 49 0.99 -8.15 -10.78
N LEU A 50 1.81 -7.59 -11.68
CA LEU A 50 3.19 -7.21 -11.37
C LEU A 50 3.22 -6.06 -10.36
N GLY A 51 2.36 -5.06 -10.50
CA GLY A 51 2.21 -3.95 -9.57
C GLY A 51 1.93 -4.45 -8.16
N SER A 52 0.93 -5.32 -7.96
CA SER A 52 0.63 -5.88 -6.63
C SER A 52 1.82 -6.62 -6.03
N ILE A 53 2.57 -7.42 -6.81
CA ILE A 53 3.72 -8.17 -6.31
C ILE A 53 4.88 -7.23 -5.95
N LEU A 54 5.23 -6.30 -6.85
CA LEU A 54 6.38 -5.42 -6.69
C LEU A 54 6.16 -4.37 -5.59
N GLU A 55 4.97 -3.77 -5.50
CA GLU A 55 4.62 -2.83 -4.42
C GLU A 55 4.55 -3.53 -3.07
N PHE A 56 4.00 -4.75 -3.01
CA PHE A 56 4.03 -5.54 -1.77
C PHE A 56 5.46 -5.90 -1.36
N ALA A 57 6.28 -6.39 -2.30
CA ALA A 57 7.67 -6.71 -2.02
C ALA A 57 8.48 -5.48 -1.57
N GLY A 58 8.24 -4.32 -2.19
CA GLY A 58 8.86 -3.05 -1.81
C GLY A 58 8.45 -2.59 -0.41
N SER A 59 7.15 -2.59 -0.12
CA SER A 59 6.64 -2.20 1.19
C SER A 59 7.17 -3.10 2.32
N VAL A 60 7.25 -4.42 2.10
CA VAL A 60 7.80 -5.37 3.09
C VAL A 60 9.32 -5.25 3.21
N GLY A 61 10.04 -5.18 2.08
CA GLY A 61 11.50 -5.22 2.06
C GLY A 61 12.18 -3.92 2.49
N VAL A 62 11.59 -2.77 2.17
CA VAL A 62 12.20 -1.45 2.41
C VAL A 62 11.27 -0.42 3.04
N GLY A 63 10.04 -0.78 3.42
CA GLY A 63 9.08 0.14 4.03
C GLY A 63 9.38 0.51 5.49
N ALA A 64 10.03 -0.38 6.25
CA ALA A 64 10.29 -0.17 7.68
C ALA A 64 11.01 1.16 7.99
N ARG A 65 12.05 1.50 7.20
CA ARG A 65 12.81 2.75 7.36
C ARG A 65 11.95 4.01 7.20
N VAL A 66 10.96 3.96 6.31
CA VAL A 66 10.06 5.08 6.04
C VAL A 66 9.02 5.17 7.17
N ALA A 67 8.46 4.04 7.59
CA ALA A 67 7.54 3.97 8.72
C ALA A 67 8.18 4.51 10.02
N ASP A 68 9.43 4.15 10.29
CA ASP A 68 10.18 4.65 11.45
C ASP A 68 10.40 6.17 11.39
N THR A 69 10.66 6.70 10.18
CA THR A 69 10.81 8.14 9.97
C THR A 69 9.50 8.88 10.23
N ILE A 70 8.37 8.33 9.77
CA ILE A 70 7.03 8.92 9.98
C ILE A 70 6.64 8.86 11.46
N ARG A 71 6.89 7.74 12.14
CA ARG A 71 6.57 7.59 13.58
C ARG A 71 7.33 8.57 14.47
N THR A 72 8.55 8.94 14.07
CA THR A 72 9.48 9.74 14.89
C THR A 72 9.37 11.24 14.63
N LYS A 73 8.78 11.64 13.50
CA LYS A 73 8.45 13.04 13.20
C LYS A 73 7.11 13.44 13.78
#